data_AF-A0A6A5EF67-F1
#
_entry.id   AF-A0A6A5EF67-F1
#
_cell.length_a   1.000
_cell.length_b   1.000
_cell.length_c   1.000
_cell.angle_alpha   90.00
_cell.angle_beta   90.00
_cell.angle_gamma   90.00
#
_symmetry.space_group_name_H-M   'P 1'
#
loop_
_entity.id
_entity.type
_entity.pdbx_description
1 polymer ?
#
loop_
_entity_poly.entity_id
_entity_poly.type
_entity_poly.pdbx_seq_one_letter_code
_entity_poly.pdbx_strand_id
1 'polypeptide(L)'
;MDDRTGCKYSHELNCDHNAGLLRAHKLESLSRAELCTLLLQSDNWLLPEICHNYNNGGGEFGLCQEGFACKRLHICEGFLNRDCSCSKAHDFNAPQPYKSLQEKGVPEDLTHSLKSVYANILALKYADRNRPNLRNNTDANSDDGRKKKLNPNKTSSAIRENGRNTGRPSTSSTNDNPGAVIGDSNTDDGPNRRQRQRPARDKTEICMFFIKGHCIHEERCFKAHDKMPYRWEVREDDQWTALTDNENEAIEKDYCDPKNTYSDSTPPVHFDTMTRGLNKVRRLSTTNSLLEPTFIHTTEWVWYWEDEFGKWNMYASTAGGCKVADVDSPTLEQKFLDNDKDVVEFTAGSQSYSLSFQDMIQTNKQYGTKRLVKRRPLFVSAADVKTKKARRPPGQLNLTDVPDHWDKTQIPQTGYKRVPLQRSSDEFKEIETLFCKTMRGFDIVQIERIQNKALWEVFQWQKKQMKINTKTPYVAEKKLFHGTDSKYVDVICKTNFDWRICGTHGTVYGKGSYFARDAEYSHSYTGDSDVKSLFISRVLVGDYTRGSSDYVRPPSKDGGDINLYDSCVDDVISPSIFVVFEKHQIYPEYLLQYKSTQPKTSDSCVIA
;
A
#
# COMPACT_ATOMS: atom_id res chain seq x y z
N MET A 1 -37.90 -38.52 -18.62
CA MET A 1 -38.51 -37.20 -18.83
C MET A 1 -38.02 -36.30 -17.72
N ASP A 2 -37.14 -35.35 -18.03
CA ASP A 2 -37.28 -33.99 -17.52
C ASP A 2 -36.43 -33.07 -18.41
N ASP A 3 -37.11 -32.55 -19.43
CA ASP A 3 -36.66 -31.47 -20.31
C ASP A 3 -36.47 -30.21 -19.44
N ARG A 4 -35.22 -29.86 -19.12
CA ARG A 4 -34.91 -28.49 -18.74
C ARG A 4 -34.57 -27.74 -20.02
N THR A 5 -35.56 -26.98 -20.51
CA THR A 5 -35.40 -25.94 -21.52
C THR A 5 -34.08 -25.21 -21.33
N GLY A 6 -33.13 -25.42 -22.25
CA GLY A 6 -31.85 -24.72 -22.27
C GLY A 6 -32.08 -23.21 -22.28
N CYS A 7 -31.23 -22.48 -21.55
CA CYS A 7 -31.27 -21.02 -21.51
C CYS A 7 -31.17 -20.45 -22.93
N LYS A 8 -32.07 -19.52 -23.27
CA LYS A 8 -32.14 -18.89 -24.60
C LYS A 8 -31.07 -17.81 -24.84
N TYR A 9 -30.25 -17.52 -23.83
CA TYR A 9 -29.24 -16.47 -23.87
C TYR A 9 -27.85 -17.07 -24.07
N SER A 10 -26.97 -16.34 -24.76
CA SER A 10 -25.58 -16.77 -24.97
C SER A 10 -24.84 -16.90 -23.64
N HIS A 11 -24.27 -18.08 -23.38
CA HIS A 11 -23.36 -18.34 -22.26
C HIS A 11 -21.89 -18.08 -22.62
N GLU A 12 -21.62 -17.70 -23.88
CA GLU A 12 -20.30 -17.37 -24.38
C GLU A 12 -20.01 -15.88 -24.12
N LEU A 13 -18.99 -15.61 -23.30
CA LEU A 13 -18.57 -14.24 -22.96
C LEU A 13 -18.03 -13.47 -24.17
N ASN A 14 -17.55 -14.19 -25.18
CA ASN A 14 -16.97 -13.67 -26.41
C ASN A 14 -17.98 -13.51 -27.55
N CYS A 15 -19.28 -13.76 -27.35
CA CYS A 15 -20.27 -13.45 -28.38
C CYS A 15 -20.34 -11.93 -28.60
N ASP A 16 -20.66 -11.49 -29.82
CA ASP A 16 -20.65 -10.05 -30.19
C ASP A 16 -21.46 -9.17 -29.22
N HIS A 17 -22.59 -9.70 -28.74
CA HIS A 17 -23.43 -9.01 -27.75
C HIS A 17 -22.74 -8.87 -26.38
N ASN A 18 -22.23 -9.95 -25.81
CA ASN A 18 -21.59 -9.95 -24.49
C ASN A 18 -20.24 -9.22 -24.53
N ALA A 19 -19.47 -9.39 -25.61
CA ALA A 19 -18.22 -8.66 -25.84
C ALA A 19 -18.46 -7.15 -25.99
N GLY A 20 -19.55 -6.74 -26.65
CA GLY A 20 -19.98 -5.35 -26.70
C GLY A 20 -20.31 -4.77 -25.33
N LEU A 21 -21.01 -5.53 -24.48
CA LEU A 21 -21.31 -5.13 -23.09
C LEU A 21 -20.05 -5.04 -22.23
N LEU A 22 -19.16 -6.03 -22.31
CA LEU A 22 -17.89 -6.00 -21.58
C LEU A 22 -17.06 -4.77 -21.99
N ARG A 23 -17.02 -4.45 -23.29
CA ARG A 23 -16.33 -3.25 -23.80
C ARG A 23 -16.98 -1.94 -23.33
N ALA A 24 -18.30 -1.86 -23.33
CA ALA A 24 -19.02 -0.68 -22.82
C ALA A 24 -18.71 -0.42 -21.33
N HIS A 25 -18.49 -1.48 -20.56
CA HIS A 25 -18.14 -1.41 -19.15
C HIS A 25 -16.64 -1.49 -18.86
N LYS A 26 -15.78 -1.54 -19.89
CA LYS A 26 -14.30 -1.61 -19.79
C LYS A 26 -13.79 -2.87 -19.06
N LEU A 27 -14.45 -4.00 -19.27
CA LEU A 27 -14.15 -5.30 -18.66
C LEU A 27 -13.67 -6.33 -19.70
N GLU A 28 -13.51 -5.94 -20.96
CA GLU A 28 -13.16 -6.83 -22.08
C GLU A 28 -11.74 -7.43 -21.99
N SER A 29 -10.85 -6.79 -21.24
CA SER A 29 -9.48 -7.26 -21.01
C SER A 29 -9.37 -8.28 -19.88
N LEU A 30 -10.45 -8.50 -19.13
CA LEU A 30 -10.45 -9.41 -18.00
C LEU A 30 -10.72 -10.83 -18.49
N SER A 31 -9.92 -11.78 -18.00
CA SER A 31 -10.15 -13.19 -18.21
C SER A 31 -11.49 -13.61 -17.60
N ARG A 32 -12.03 -14.75 -18.06
CA ARG A 32 -13.25 -15.34 -17.48
C ARG A 32 -13.13 -15.51 -15.96
N ALA A 33 -11.96 -15.89 -15.45
CA ALA A 33 -11.72 -16.05 -14.02
C ALA A 33 -11.76 -14.70 -13.26
N GLU A 34 -11.21 -13.64 -13.84
CA GLU A 34 -11.26 -12.29 -13.26
C GLU A 34 -12.66 -11.69 -13.31
N LEU A 35 -13.40 -11.88 -14.41
CA LEU A 35 -14.81 -11.50 -14.53
C LEU A 35 -15.67 -12.23 -13.50
N CYS A 36 -15.46 -13.55 -13.32
CA CYS A 36 -16.11 -14.32 -12.27
C CYS A 36 -15.74 -13.82 -10.88
N THR A 37 -14.47 -13.49 -10.64
CA THR A 37 -13.99 -12.94 -9.36
C THR A 37 -14.66 -11.60 -9.05
N LEU A 38 -14.77 -10.69 -10.02
CA LEU A 38 -15.48 -9.42 -9.87
C LEU A 38 -16.97 -9.62 -9.61
N LEU A 39 -17.61 -10.57 -10.31
CA LEU A 39 -19.01 -10.90 -10.11
C LEU A 39 -19.26 -11.44 -8.70
N LEU A 40 -18.40 -12.34 -8.21
CA LEU A 40 -18.48 -12.88 -6.84
C LEU A 40 -18.26 -11.80 -5.76
N GLN A 41 -17.45 -10.77 -6.05
CA GLN A 41 -17.24 -9.63 -5.13
C GLN A 41 -18.42 -8.65 -5.10
N SER A 42 -19.16 -8.53 -6.20
CA SER A 42 -20.22 -7.53 -6.38
C SER A 42 -21.62 -8.05 -6.10
N ASP A 43 -21.88 -9.34 -6.32
CA ASP A 43 -23.16 -9.98 -6.00
C ASP A 43 -23.09 -10.79 -4.71
N ASN A 44 -23.77 -10.29 -3.68
CA ASN A 44 -23.82 -10.89 -2.34
C ASN A 44 -24.62 -12.22 -2.28
N TRP A 45 -25.28 -12.66 -3.36
CA TRP A 45 -26.11 -13.88 -3.35
C TRP A 45 -25.37 -15.13 -3.85
N LEU A 46 -24.29 -14.93 -4.62
CA LEU A 46 -23.53 -15.99 -5.27
C LEU A 46 -22.64 -16.77 -4.30
N LEU A 47 -22.16 -16.12 -3.24
CA LEU A 47 -21.34 -16.74 -2.21
C LEU A 47 -22.15 -17.01 -0.93
N PRO A 48 -21.93 -18.14 -0.23
CA PRO A 48 -22.53 -18.37 1.07
C PRO A 48 -22.00 -17.34 2.09
N GLU A 49 -22.87 -16.82 2.96
CA GLU A 49 -22.45 -15.95 4.06
C GLU A 49 -21.59 -16.71 5.07
N ILE A 50 -20.64 -16.02 5.71
CA ILE A 50 -19.83 -16.61 6.76
C ILE A 50 -20.71 -16.87 8.00
N CYS A 51 -20.58 -18.05 8.59
CA CYS A 51 -21.34 -18.44 9.76
C CYS A 51 -20.85 -17.70 11.01
N HIS A 52 -21.67 -16.77 11.50
CA HIS A 52 -21.38 -16.04 12.73
C HIS A 52 -21.28 -16.96 13.95
N ASN A 53 -22.18 -17.95 14.09
CA ASN A 53 -22.18 -18.85 15.26
C ASN A 53 -20.96 -19.77 15.28
N TYR A 54 -20.51 -20.23 14.10
CA TYR A 54 -19.25 -20.94 13.96
C TYR A 54 -18.07 -20.12 14.47
N ASN A 55 -18.04 -18.83 14.15
CA ASN A 55 -16.97 -17.92 14.55
C ASN A 55 -17.02 -17.51 16.05
N ASN A 56 -18.11 -17.79 16.78
CA ASN A 56 -18.32 -17.31 18.16
C ASN A 56 -18.33 -18.39 19.25
N GLY A 57 -17.67 -19.54 19.06
CA GLY A 57 -17.51 -20.57 20.10
C GLY A 57 -16.25 -21.43 19.94
N GLY A 58 -15.96 -22.25 20.96
CA GLY A 58 -14.91 -23.27 20.90
C GLY A 58 -15.40 -24.60 20.31
N GLY A 59 -14.48 -25.50 19.96
CA GLY A 59 -14.79 -26.80 19.36
C GLY A 59 -14.93 -26.76 17.83
N GLU A 60 -15.15 -27.94 17.23
CA GLU A 60 -15.12 -28.17 15.77
C GLU A 60 -16.10 -27.29 14.99
N PHE A 61 -17.27 -26.98 15.56
CA PHE A 61 -18.31 -26.15 14.91
C PHE A 61 -18.60 -24.83 15.64
N GLY A 62 -17.80 -24.45 16.63
CA GLY A 62 -18.11 -23.30 17.48
C GLY A 62 -19.49 -23.41 18.15
N LEU A 63 -20.32 -22.36 18.06
CA LEU A 63 -21.71 -22.38 18.54
C LEU A 63 -22.72 -22.81 17.45
N CYS A 64 -22.26 -23.27 16.29
CA CYS A 64 -23.15 -23.67 15.21
C CYS A 64 -23.79 -25.04 15.48
N GLN A 65 -25.10 -25.06 15.73
CA GLN A 65 -25.85 -26.30 16.00
C GLN A 65 -26.13 -27.14 14.76
N GLU A 66 -26.02 -26.55 13.56
CA GLU A 66 -26.27 -27.24 12.29
C GLU A 66 -25.06 -28.04 11.78
N GLY A 67 -23.86 -27.84 12.37
CA GLY A 67 -22.65 -28.58 11.99
C GLY A 67 -22.40 -28.61 10.48
N PHE A 68 -22.18 -29.81 9.92
CA PHE A 68 -22.02 -30.02 8.47
C PHE A 68 -23.28 -29.77 7.61
N ALA A 69 -24.45 -29.63 8.24
CA ALA A 69 -25.69 -29.26 7.56
C ALA A 69 -25.89 -27.73 7.48
N CYS A 70 -24.99 -26.93 8.07
CA CYS A 70 -25.09 -25.48 8.01
C CYS A 70 -24.90 -24.99 6.57
N LYS A 71 -25.83 -24.15 6.10
CA LYS A 71 -25.78 -23.51 4.76
C LYS A 71 -24.87 -22.29 4.70
N ARG A 72 -24.31 -21.88 5.85
CA ARG A 72 -23.38 -20.76 5.97
C ARG A 72 -21.95 -21.29 6.03
N LEU A 73 -21.00 -20.52 5.52
CA LEU A 73 -19.62 -20.93 5.38
C LEU A 73 -18.92 -20.99 6.75
N HIS A 74 -18.43 -22.16 7.16
CA HIS A 74 -17.63 -22.35 8.37
C HIS A 74 -16.16 -22.08 8.09
N ILE A 75 -15.84 -20.81 7.82
CA ILE A 75 -14.46 -20.36 7.70
C ILE A 75 -14.16 -19.28 8.74
N CYS A 76 -12.91 -19.25 9.19
CA CYS A 76 -12.46 -18.26 10.17
C CYS A 76 -12.49 -16.85 9.56
N GLU A 77 -13.28 -15.95 10.14
CA GLU A 77 -13.29 -14.53 9.74
C GLU A 77 -11.93 -13.85 9.96
N GLY A 78 -11.16 -14.34 10.93
CA GLY A 78 -9.79 -13.90 11.18
C GLY A 78 -8.87 -14.21 10.00
N PHE A 79 -8.87 -15.46 9.54
CA PHE A 79 -8.06 -15.91 8.40
C PHE A 79 -8.30 -15.11 7.12
N LEU A 80 -9.53 -14.66 6.89
CA LEU A 80 -9.86 -13.88 5.70
C LEU A 80 -9.23 -12.48 5.70
N ASN A 81 -8.95 -11.91 6.86
CA ASN A 81 -8.52 -10.51 6.99
C ASN A 81 -7.10 -10.35 7.56
N ARG A 82 -6.45 -11.43 8.00
CA ARG A 82 -5.13 -11.44 8.64
C ARG A 82 -4.58 -12.87 8.68
N ASP A 83 -3.30 -13.01 8.98
CA ASP A 83 -2.74 -14.31 9.31
C ASP A 83 -3.34 -14.82 10.63
N CYS A 84 -3.81 -16.06 10.59
CA CYS A 84 -4.55 -16.67 11.68
C CYS A 84 -4.10 -18.11 11.87
N SER A 85 -3.87 -18.50 13.13
CA SER A 85 -3.46 -19.86 13.54
C SER A 85 -4.46 -20.49 14.52
N CYS A 86 -5.69 -20.00 14.56
CA CYS A 86 -6.74 -20.59 15.38
C CYS A 86 -7.16 -21.98 14.87
N SER A 87 -7.88 -22.72 15.70
CA SER A 87 -8.38 -24.07 15.37
C SER A 87 -9.55 -24.11 14.39
N LYS A 88 -10.00 -22.96 13.89
CA LYS A 88 -11.08 -22.88 12.89
C LYS A 88 -10.53 -23.12 11.49
N ALA A 89 -11.40 -23.46 10.54
CA ALA A 89 -11.00 -23.76 9.17
C ALA A 89 -10.37 -22.53 8.50
N HIS A 90 -9.17 -22.73 7.96
CA HIS A 90 -8.39 -21.78 7.14
C HIS A 90 -8.20 -22.29 5.70
N ASP A 91 -8.94 -23.34 5.35
CA ASP A 91 -8.89 -23.97 4.05
C ASP A 91 -10.32 -24.04 3.49
N PHE A 92 -10.52 -23.47 2.31
CA PHE A 92 -11.80 -23.51 1.60
C PHE A 92 -12.10 -24.91 1.04
N ASN A 93 -11.10 -25.79 0.97
CA ASN A 93 -11.25 -27.21 0.62
C ASN A 93 -11.59 -28.09 1.83
N ALA A 94 -11.66 -27.54 3.04
CA ALA A 94 -12.13 -28.28 4.21
C ALA A 94 -13.59 -28.76 3.99
N PRO A 95 -14.02 -29.87 4.63
CA PRO A 95 -15.26 -30.55 4.26
C PRO A 95 -16.53 -29.69 4.30
N GLN A 96 -16.69 -28.80 5.29
CA GLN A 96 -17.85 -27.93 5.38
C GLN A 96 -17.77 -26.71 4.42
N PRO A 97 -16.65 -25.95 4.38
CA PRO A 97 -16.48 -24.90 3.39
C PRO A 97 -16.68 -25.35 1.95
N TYR A 98 -16.04 -26.46 1.56
CA TYR A 98 -16.10 -27.02 0.21
C TYR A 98 -17.55 -27.37 -0.17
N LYS A 99 -18.26 -28.10 0.70
CA LYS A 99 -19.67 -28.45 0.48
C LYS A 99 -20.55 -27.20 0.29
N SER A 100 -20.38 -26.19 1.14
CA SER A 100 -21.19 -24.95 1.08
C SER A 100 -20.96 -24.18 -0.22
N LEU A 101 -19.73 -24.19 -0.74
CA LEU A 101 -19.36 -23.55 -2.01
C LEU A 101 -19.90 -24.33 -3.21
N GLN A 102 -19.83 -25.66 -3.18
CA GLN A 102 -20.38 -26.54 -4.23
C GLN A 102 -21.91 -26.46 -4.31
N GLU A 103 -22.62 -26.40 -3.18
CA GLU A 103 -24.08 -26.18 -3.15
C GLU A 103 -24.49 -24.83 -3.77
N LYS A 104 -23.58 -23.85 -3.78
CA LYS A 104 -23.74 -22.54 -4.41
C LYS A 104 -23.26 -22.50 -5.87
N GLY A 105 -22.73 -23.60 -6.38
CA GLY A 105 -22.24 -23.72 -7.76
C GLY A 105 -20.96 -22.92 -8.01
N VAL A 106 -20.15 -22.68 -6.97
CA VAL A 106 -18.87 -21.97 -7.11
C VAL A 106 -17.84 -22.93 -7.75
N PRO A 107 -17.23 -22.56 -8.90
CA PRO A 107 -16.21 -23.38 -9.55
C PRO A 107 -14.95 -23.60 -8.68
N GLU A 108 -14.38 -24.80 -8.72
CA GLU A 108 -13.24 -25.21 -7.88
C GLU A 108 -11.93 -24.49 -8.25
N ASP A 109 -11.77 -24.10 -9.51
CA ASP A 109 -10.63 -23.31 -10.02
C ASP A 109 -10.54 -21.91 -9.39
N LEU A 110 -11.63 -21.41 -8.80
CA LEU A 110 -11.67 -20.12 -8.10
C LEU A 110 -11.27 -20.21 -6.62
N THR A 111 -10.96 -21.40 -6.09
CA THR A 111 -10.67 -21.59 -4.65
C THR A 111 -9.50 -20.72 -4.17
N HIS A 112 -8.46 -20.54 -5.00
CA HIS A 112 -7.30 -19.70 -4.68
C HIS A 112 -7.66 -18.21 -4.58
N SER A 113 -8.71 -17.73 -5.26
CA SER A 113 -9.15 -16.34 -5.18
C SER A 113 -10.19 -16.10 -4.08
N LEU A 114 -10.80 -17.13 -3.49
CA LEU A 114 -11.86 -16.97 -2.49
C LEU A 114 -11.41 -16.21 -1.24
N LYS A 115 -10.16 -16.39 -0.78
CA LYS A 115 -9.64 -15.64 0.38
C LYS A 115 -9.70 -14.13 0.13
N SER A 116 -9.19 -13.68 -1.03
CA SER A 116 -9.19 -12.25 -1.39
C SER A 116 -10.58 -11.73 -1.74
N VAL A 117 -11.43 -12.56 -2.37
CA VAL A 117 -12.83 -12.21 -2.66
C VAL A 117 -13.61 -11.94 -1.37
N TYR A 118 -13.59 -12.86 -0.40
CA TYR A 118 -14.28 -12.68 0.87
C TYR A 118 -13.70 -11.51 1.70
N ALA A 119 -12.39 -11.32 1.68
CA ALA A 119 -11.74 -10.16 2.30
C ALA A 119 -12.25 -8.84 1.70
N ASN A 120 -12.32 -8.76 0.37
CA ASN A 120 -12.82 -7.58 -0.35
C ASN A 120 -14.30 -7.33 -0.07
N ILE A 121 -15.14 -8.36 -0.05
CA ILE A 121 -16.57 -8.24 0.30
C ILE A 121 -16.74 -7.66 1.71
N LEU A 122 -15.95 -8.14 2.68
CA LEU A 122 -15.97 -7.60 4.04
C LEU A 122 -15.51 -6.13 4.07
N ALA A 123 -14.41 -5.80 3.37
CA ALA A 123 -13.90 -4.44 3.29
C ALA A 123 -14.91 -3.45 2.67
N LEU A 124 -15.59 -3.84 1.59
CA LEU A 124 -16.65 -3.06 0.95
C LEU A 124 -17.84 -2.85 1.89
N LYS A 125 -18.29 -3.90 2.60
CA LYS A 125 -19.35 -3.80 3.62
C LYS A 125 -18.96 -2.86 4.77
N TYR A 126 -17.68 -2.81 5.16
CA TYR A 126 -17.19 -1.84 6.16
C TYR A 126 -17.15 -0.41 5.62
N ALA A 127 -16.74 -0.20 4.36
CA ALA A 127 -16.72 1.11 3.72
C ALA A 127 -18.14 1.70 3.58
N ASP A 128 -19.12 0.89 3.15
CA ASP A 128 -20.52 1.32 3.03
C ASP A 128 -21.15 1.67 4.38
N ARG A 129 -20.85 0.91 5.44
CA ARG A 129 -21.33 1.20 6.81
C ARG A 129 -20.75 2.48 7.41
N ASN A 130 -19.59 2.93 6.94
CA ASN A 130 -18.90 4.11 7.44
C ASN A 130 -19.09 5.37 6.56
N ARG A 131 -19.95 5.30 5.54
CA ARG A 131 -20.27 6.45 4.70
C ARG A 131 -21.22 7.42 5.45
N PRO A 132 -20.89 8.71 5.59
CA PRO A 132 -21.82 9.70 6.15
C PRO A 132 -23.07 9.80 5.25
N ASN A 133 -24.27 9.80 5.85
CA ASN A 133 -25.54 9.98 5.15
C ASN A 133 -25.56 11.32 4.38
N LEU A 134 -25.36 11.26 3.06
CA LEU A 134 -25.59 12.35 2.11
C LEU A 134 -26.65 11.90 1.10
N ARG A 135 -27.92 12.01 1.53
CA ARG A 135 -29.17 11.91 0.75
C ARG A 135 -30.23 12.66 1.60
N ASN A 136 -30.98 13.69 1.19
CA ASN A 136 -31.41 14.17 -0.12
C ASN A 136 -31.86 15.66 -0.06
N ASN A 137 -31.57 16.41 -1.13
CA ASN A 137 -32.40 17.39 -1.87
C ASN A 137 -31.48 17.94 -2.99
N THR A 138 -31.80 18.03 -4.28
CA THR A 138 -33.06 17.92 -5.02
C THR A 138 -32.71 17.74 -6.52
N ASP A 139 -33.62 17.07 -7.24
CA ASP A 139 -34.04 17.28 -8.63
C ASP A 139 -33.08 17.03 -9.82
N ALA A 140 -33.39 15.96 -10.55
CA ALA A 140 -33.31 15.92 -12.01
C ALA A 140 -34.55 15.19 -12.56
N ASN A 141 -35.45 15.96 -13.16
CA ASN A 141 -36.45 15.48 -14.11
C ASN A 141 -35.71 15.06 -15.39
N SER A 142 -35.77 13.78 -15.77
CA SER A 142 -36.35 13.39 -17.06
C SER A 142 -36.61 11.88 -17.07
N ASP A 143 -37.80 11.59 -17.55
CA ASP A 143 -38.54 10.35 -17.67
C ASP A 143 -37.85 9.36 -18.64
N ASP A 144 -37.80 8.07 -18.29
CA ASP A 144 -38.54 7.01 -19.01
C ASP A 144 -38.35 5.61 -18.36
N GLY A 145 -39.47 4.91 -18.09
CA GLY A 145 -39.54 3.48 -18.40
C GLY A 145 -39.39 2.39 -17.31
N ARG A 146 -39.86 2.57 -16.07
CA ARG A 146 -39.92 1.46 -15.08
C ARG A 146 -41.34 0.89 -14.91
N LYS A 147 -41.61 -0.31 -15.46
CA LYS A 147 -42.73 -1.17 -15.01
C LYS A 147 -42.24 -2.11 -13.90
N LYS A 148 -42.42 -1.71 -12.64
CA LYS A 148 -42.48 -2.64 -11.50
C LYS A 148 -43.95 -2.77 -11.08
N LYS A 149 -44.52 -3.96 -11.30
CA LYS A 149 -45.82 -4.34 -10.73
C LYS A 149 -45.65 -4.57 -9.23
N LEU A 150 -46.58 -4.03 -8.44
CA LEU A 150 -46.74 -4.30 -7.02
C LEU A 150 -48.12 -4.93 -6.78
N ASN A 151 -48.15 -5.77 -5.73
CA ASN A 151 -49.26 -6.03 -4.78
C ASN A 151 -50.42 -6.97 -5.21
N PRO A 152 -51.28 -7.47 -4.28
CA PRO A 152 -51.44 -7.11 -2.84
C PRO A 152 -51.79 -8.26 -1.84
N ASN A 153 -51.84 -7.91 -0.53
CA ASN A 153 -52.89 -8.17 0.50
C ASN A 153 -52.28 -8.55 1.89
N LYS A 154 -52.73 -8.07 3.07
CA LYS A 154 -53.92 -7.27 3.47
C LYS A 154 -53.82 -6.81 4.97
N THR A 155 -54.23 -5.54 5.22
CA THR A 155 -55.12 -4.97 6.30
C THR A 155 -54.88 -5.27 7.80
N SER A 156 -54.52 -4.27 8.65
CA SER A 156 -55.32 -3.21 9.37
C SER A 156 -55.87 -3.67 10.73
N SER A 157 -55.67 -2.96 11.86
CA SER A 157 -56.50 -1.83 12.32
C SER A 157 -55.90 -1.16 13.57
N ALA A 158 -56.18 0.13 13.78
CA ALA A 158 -55.80 0.95 14.95
C ALA A 158 -56.96 1.09 15.95
N ILE A 159 -56.68 1.46 17.21
CA ILE A 159 -57.53 2.28 18.13
C ILE A 159 -56.62 2.88 19.24
N ARG A 160 -56.90 4.15 19.59
CA ARG A 160 -56.39 4.92 20.76
C ARG A 160 -57.26 4.64 22.00
N GLU A 161 -56.71 4.69 23.22
CA GLU A 161 -57.19 5.57 24.32
C GLU A 161 -56.44 5.38 25.67
N ASN A 162 -56.63 6.39 26.53
CA ASN A 162 -56.02 6.72 27.83
C ASN A 162 -56.24 5.72 28.99
N GLY A 163 -55.43 5.86 30.06
CA GLY A 163 -55.97 5.88 31.44
C GLY A 163 -55.33 4.96 32.50
N ARG A 164 -54.60 5.61 33.43
CA ARG A 164 -54.51 5.42 34.90
C ARG A 164 -54.62 4.00 35.55
N ASN A 165 -53.52 3.67 36.24
CA ASN A 165 -53.37 3.46 37.70
C ASN A 165 -54.07 2.29 38.44
N THR A 166 -53.30 1.78 39.43
CA THR A 166 -53.62 0.96 40.62
C THR A 166 -53.64 -0.58 40.51
N GLY A 167 -53.07 -1.22 41.55
CA GLY A 167 -53.46 -2.58 41.97
C GLY A 167 -52.35 -3.61 42.14
N ARG A 168 -51.60 -3.54 43.24
CA ARG A 168 -50.99 -4.71 43.90
C ARG A 168 -52.13 -5.65 44.38
N PRO A 169 -51.91 -6.97 44.54
CA PRO A 169 -51.42 -7.41 45.85
C PRO A 169 -50.44 -8.59 45.82
N SER A 170 -49.73 -8.66 46.95
CA SER A 170 -48.72 -9.62 47.40
C SER A 170 -49.30 -10.99 47.82
N THR A 171 -48.44 -12.01 47.87
CA THR A 171 -48.29 -13.02 48.97
C THR A 171 -47.19 -14.03 48.53
N SER A 172 -46.00 -13.99 49.16
CA SER A 172 -45.48 -14.90 50.21
C SER A 172 -45.23 -16.33 49.70
N SER A 173 -44.14 -17.07 49.95
CA SER A 173 -42.97 -17.09 50.85
C SER A 173 -42.29 -18.46 50.53
N THR A 174 -40.99 -18.73 50.63
CA THR A 174 -40.13 -18.81 51.82
C THR A 174 -38.68 -19.09 51.40
N ASN A 175 -37.77 -18.40 52.10
CA ASN A 175 -36.35 -18.58 52.40
C ASN A 175 -35.71 -19.98 52.24
N ASP A 176 -34.41 -20.03 51.91
CA ASP A 176 -33.35 -20.17 52.94
C ASP A 176 -31.94 -19.90 52.38
N ASN A 177 -31.15 -19.21 53.22
CA ASN A 177 -29.75 -18.83 53.11
C ASN A 177 -29.09 -19.27 54.43
N PRO A 178 -27.75 -19.45 54.56
CA PRO A 178 -26.97 -18.43 55.29
C PRO A 178 -25.48 -18.33 54.85
N GLY A 179 -24.84 -17.16 54.80
CA GLY A 179 -24.18 -16.42 55.91
C GLY A 179 -22.69 -16.21 55.51
N ALA A 180 -21.94 -15.13 55.79
CA ALA A 180 -21.87 -14.17 56.90
C ALA A 180 -21.11 -12.87 56.44
N VAL A 181 -21.57 -11.65 56.77
CA VAL A 181 -21.17 -10.71 57.86
C VAL A 181 -20.07 -9.67 57.48
N ILE A 182 -20.46 -8.43 57.13
CA ILE A 182 -20.43 -7.10 57.84
C ILE A 182 -19.15 -6.26 57.63
N GLY A 183 -19.37 -5.00 57.20
CA GLY A 183 -18.45 -3.87 57.36
C GLY A 183 -18.89 -2.62 56.59
N ASP A 184 -19.71 -1.76 57.21
CA ASP A 184 -20.17 -0.45 56.71
C ASP A 184 -19.06 0.62 56.66
N SER A 185 -19.08 1.49 55.64
CA SER A 185 -18.96 2.96 55.81
C SER A 185 -19.21 3.71 54.50
N ASN A 186 -20.14 4.65 54.58
CA ASN A 186 -20.55 5.59 53.53
C ASN A 186 -19.42 6.55 53.11
N THR A 187 -19.32 6.86 51.81
CA THR A 187 -19.23 8.25 51.28
C THR A 187 -19.33 8.31 49.75
N ASP A 188 -20.39 9.00 49.33
CA ASP A 188 -20.46 10.05 48.30
C ASP A 188 -20.28 9.77 46.79
N ASP A 189 -21.13 10.50 46.04
CA ASP A 189 -21.54 10.32 44.65
C ASP A 189 -20.51 10.70 43.56
N GLY A 190 -20.52 9.96 42.45
CA GLY A 190 -19.93 10.38 41.17
C GLY A 190 -20.05 9.31 40.07
N PRO A 191 -20.61 9.60 38.86
CA PRO A 191 -20.94 8.57 37.89
C PRO A 191 -19.71 8.18 37.05
N ASN A 192 -18.96 7.19 37.52
CA ASN A 192 -17.84 6.61 36.77
C ASN A 192 -18.37 5.56 35.77
N ARG A 193 -18.55 5.97 34.51
CA ARG A 193 -18.81 5.05 33.38
C ARG A 193 -17.60 4.13 33.20
N ARG A 194 -17.66 2.93 33.78
CA ARG A 194 -16.72 1.84 33.51
C ARG A 194 -16.70 1.52 32.02
N GLN A 195 -15.68 2.00 31.30
CA GLN A 195 -15.28 1.42 30.02
C GLN A 195 -14.87 -0.03 30.29
N ARG A 196 -15.64 -0.98 29.77
CA ARG A 196 -15.18 -2.36 29.59
C ARG A 196 -13.95 -2.32 28.68
N GLN A 197 -12.74 -2.34 29.25
CA GLN A 197 -11.52 -2.54 28.50
C GLN A 197 -11.58 -3.93 27.83
N ARG A 198 -11.53 -3.94 26.50
CA ARG A 198 -11.31 -5.16 25.72
C ARG A 198 -9.87 -5.63 25.96
N PRO A 199 -9.60 -6.95 26.00
CA PRO A 199 -8.24 -7.46 26.19
C PRO A 199 -7.32 -6.89 25.10
N ALA A 200 -6.14 -6.41 25.51
CA ALA A 200 -5.13 -5.89 24.62
C ALA A 200 -4.77 -6.96 23.58
N ARG A 201 -4.88 -6.62 22.29
CA ARG A 201 -4.48 -7.53 21.21
C ARG A 201 -2.97 -7.70 21.27
N ASP A 202 -2.49 -8.94 21.19
CA ASP A 202 -1.06 -9.24 21.14
C ASP A 202 -0.45 -8.64 19.86
N LYS A 203 0.55 -7.78 20.03
CA LYS A 203 1.20 -7.05 18.94
C LYS A 203 2.51 -7.77 18.63
N THR A 204 2.67 -8.30 17.42
CA THR A 204 3.82 -9.13 17.03
C THR A 204 4.86 -8.40 16.15
N GLU A 205 4.53 -7.21 15.68
CA GLU A 205 5.38 -6.41 14.79
C GLU A 205 5.36 -4.93 15.20
N ILE A 206 6.43 -4.20 14.86
CA ILE A 206 6.55 -2.77 15.12
C ILE A 206 5.87 -1.96 14.01
N CYS A 207 5.11 -0.95 14.40
CA CYS A 207 4.41 -0.04 13.50
C CYS A 207 5.40 0.90 12.82
N MET A 208 5.68 0.63 11.56
CA MET A 208 6.54 1.46 10.72
C MET A 208 6.05 2.93 10.64
N PHE A 209 4.74 3.15 10.53
CA PHE A 209 4.15 4.49 10.47
C PHE A 209 4.27 5.28 11.77
N PHE A 210 4.33 4.58 12.92
CA PHE A 210 4.58 5.22 14.21
C PHE A 210 6.02 5.70 14.31
N ILE A 211 6.99 4.92 13.83
CA ILE A 211 8.40 5.34 13.76
C ILE A 211 8.54 6.62 12.90
N LYS A 212 7.76 6.74 11.82
CA LYS A 212 7.69 7.97 10.99
C LYS A 212 6.89 9.13 11.62
N GLY A 213 6.20 8.91 12.74
CA GLY A 213 5.39 9.95 13.41
C GLY A 213 4.02 10.21 12.79
N HIS A 214 3.49 9.29 11.98
CA HIS A 214 2.25 9.49 11.19
C HIS A 214 1.25 8.34 11.35
N CYS A 215 1.32 7.55 12.43
CA CYS A 215 0.33 6.49 12.67
C CYS A 215 -1.03 7.09 13.03
N ILE A 216 -2.00 6.97 12.12
CA ILE A 216 -3.37 7.48 12.29
C ILE A 216 -4.21 6.64 13.28
N HIS A 217 -3.71 5.49 13.71
CA HIS A 217 -4.45 4.55 14.53
C HIS A 217 -4.15 4.67 16.03
N GLU A 218 -3.15 5.46 16.44
CA GLU A 218 -2.79 5.72 17.84
C GLU A 218 -2.82 4.43 18.70
N GLU A 219 -3.46 4.47 19.87
CA GLU A 219 -3.58 3.33 20.80
C GLU A 219 -4.35 2.13 20.21
N ARG A 220 -5.11 2.34 19.11
CA ARG A 220 -5.84 1.27 18.40
C ARG A 220 -5.02 0.59 17.31
N CYS A 221 -3.75 0.95 17.13
CA CYS A 221 -2.88 0.30 16.16
C CYS A 221 -2.68 -1.18 16.50
N PHE A 222 -2.81 -2.03 15.47
CA PHE A 222 -2.60 -3.47 15.59
C PHE A 222 -1.11 -3.86 15.65
N LYS A 223 -0.21 -2.94 15.33
CA LYS A 223 1.24 -3.08 15.49
C LYS A 223 1.73 -2.31 16.73
N ALA A 224 2.82 -2.77 17.32
CA ALA A 224 3.44 -2.17 18.49
C ALA A 224 4.00 -0.79 18.15
N HIS A 225 3.73 0.19 19.00
CA HIS A 225 4.29 1.52 18.89
C HIS A 225 5.57 1.58 19.70
N ASP A 226 6.71 1.68 19.01
CA ASP A 226 8.03 1.82 19.63
C ASP A 226 8.85 2.90 18.92
N LYS A 227 9.79 3.50 19.66
CA LYS A 227 10.73 4.49 19.13
C LYS A 227 11.80 3.83 18.26
N MET A 228 12.13 2.57 18.52
CA MET A 228 13.11 1.72 17.85
C MET A 228 12.45 0.78 16.82
N PRO A 229 13.18 0.34 15.77
CA PRO A 229 12.65 -0.64 14.81
C PRO A 229 12.57 -2.08 15.32
N TYR A 230 12.99 -2.30 16.56
CA TYR A 230 12.96 -3.58 17.24
C TYR A 230 12.56 -3.37 18.69
N ARG A 231 11.97 -4.42 19.29
CA ARG A 231 11.67 -4.46 20.71
C ARG A 231 11.86 -5.87 21.24
N TRP A 232 12.58 -6.00 22.34
CA TRP A 232 12.67 -7.23 23.13
C TRP A 232 11.64 -7.22 24.23
N GLU A 233 10.92 -8.33 24.34
CA GLU A 233 9.89 -8.54 25.35
C GLU A 233 10.16 -9.86 26.08
N VAL A 234 9.92 -9.87 27.38
CA VAL A 234 9.96 -11.05 28.24
C VAL A 234 8.54 -11.43 28.64
N ARG A 235 8.24 -12.72 28.67
CA ARG A 235 6.94 -13.22 29.10
C ARG A 235 6.94 -13.45 30.60
N GLU A 236 6.19 -12.62 31.31
CA GLU A 236 5.99 -12.65 32.77
C GLU A 236 4.49 -12.78 33.03
N ASP A 237 4.08 -13.71 33.91
CA ASP A 237 2.66 -13.93 34.27
C ASP A 237 1.71 -14.02 33.05
N ASP A 238 2.14 -14.74 32.03
CA ASP A 238 1.45 -14.90 30.74
C ASP A 238 1.24 -13.62 29.90
N GLN A 239 1.93 -12.53 30.25
CA GLN A 239 1.93 -11.28 29.50
C GLN A 239 3.32 -10.94 28.96
N TRP A 240 3.36 -10.30 27.81
CA TRP A 240 4.60 -9.80 27.23
C TRP A 240 4.91 -8.41 27.76
N THR A 241 6.02 -8.30 28.48
CA THR A 241 6.51 -7.05 29.07
C THR A 241 7.74 -6.59 28.30
N ALA A 242 7.75 -5.32 27.88
CA ALA A 242 8.90 -4.72 27.21
C ALA A 242 10.09 -4.60 28.16
N LEU A 243 11.28 -4.93 27.67
CA LEU A 243 12.52 -4.66 28.40
C LEU A 243 12.81 -3.15 28.41
N THR A 244 13.65 -2.71 29.35
CA THR A 244 14.02 -1.29 29.43
C THR A 244 14.76 -0.83 28.16
N ASP A 245 14.68 0.46 27.81
CA ASP A 245 15.32 1.00 26.60
C ASP A 245 16.83 0.64 26.53
N ASN A 246 17.52 0.66 27.67
CA ASN A 246 18.95 0.33 27.78
C ASN A 246 19.21 -1.17 27.54
N GLU A 247 18.42 -2.05 28.16
CA GLU A 247 18.54 -3.50 27.92
C GLU A 247 18.17 -3.85 26.48
N ASN A 248 17.13 -3.22 25.94
CA ASN A 248 16.63 -3.44 24.59
C ASN A 248 17.70 -3.18 23.52
N GLU A 249 18.44 -2.06 23.63
CA GLU A 249 19.51 -1.73 22.70
C GLU A 249 20.74 -2.63 22.88
N ALA A 250 21.13 -2.93 24.13
CA ALA A 250 22.27 -3.81 24.42
C ALA A 250 22.04 -5.24 23.91
N ILE A 251 20.88 -5.83 24.21
CA ILE A 251 20.51 -7.17 23.77
C ILE A 251 20.40 -7.24 22.24
N GLU A 252 19.85 -6.20 21.59
CA GLU A 252 19.81 -6.14 20.13
C GLU A 252 21.22 -6.14 19.54
N LYS A 253 22.12 -5.32 20.09
CA LYS A 253 23.51 -5.25 19.62
C LYS A 253 24.20 -6.61 19.71
N ASP A 254 23.99 -7.32 20.82
CA ASP A 254 24.56 -8.65 21.01
C ASP A 254 23.92 -9.67 20.06
N TYR A 255 22.60 -9.60 19.84
CA TYR A 255 21.88 -10.49 18.93
C TYR A 255 22.34 -10.32 17.47
N CYS A 256 22.57 -9.08 17.03
CA CYS A 256 23.01 -8.77 15.68
C CYS A 256 24.38 -9.35 15.33
N ASP A 257 25.26 -9.59 16.31
CA ASP A 257 26.55 -10.24 16.07
C ASP A 257 26.39 -11.78 16.01
N PRO A 258 26.68 -12.43 14.86
CA PRO A 258 26.54 -13.87 14.72
C PRO A 258 27.47 -14.67 15.64
N LYS A 259 28.52 -14.08 16.21
CA LYS A 259 29.40 -14.75 17.18
C LYS A 259 28.71 -15.03 18.50
N ASN A 260 27.73 -14.21 18.86
CA ASN A 260 27.05 -14.33 20.13
C ASN A 260 25.92 -15.37 20.06
N THR A 261 25.80 -16.15 21.12
CA THR A 261 24.68 -17.09 21.38
C THR A 261 23.84 -16.64 22.57
N TYR A 262 24.33 -15.65 23.34
CA TYR A 262 23.62 -15.02 24.43
C TYR A 262 24.02 -13.54 24.56
N SER A 263 23.20 -12.75 25.27
CA SER A 263 23.50 -11.35 25.60
C SER A 263 24.33 -11.20 26.88
N ASP A 264 25.01 -10.07 27.02
CA ASP A 264 25.79 -9.70 28.23
C ASP A 264 24.90 -9.22 29.40
N SER A 265 23.57 -9.27 29.24
CA SER A 265 22.62 -8.89 30.30
C SER A 265 22.64 -9.86 31.47
N THR A 266 22.20 -9.40 32.65
CA THR A 266 22.00 -10.28 33.82
C THR A 266 20.52 -10.27 34.21
N PRO A 267 19.80 -11.40 34.15
CA PRO A 267 20.19 -12.66 33.51
C PRO A 267 20.32 -12.55 31.98
N PRO A 268 21.15 -13.41 31.34
CA PRO A 268 21.39 -13.36 29.90
C PRO A 268 20.17 -13.83 29.11
N VAL A 269 19.99 -13.26 27.93
CA VAL A 269 19.06 -13.75 26.92
C VAL A 269 19.82 -14.75 26.06
N HIS A 270 19.36 -16.01 26.03
CA HIS A 270 19.88 -17.03 25.12
C HIS A 270 19.14 -16.94 23.78
N PHE A 271 19.87 -16.64 22.71
CA PHE A 271 19.29 -16.34 21.40
C PHE A 271 18.80 -17.56 20.66
N ASP A 272 19.45 -18.71 20.86
CA ASP A 272 19.09 -19.96 20.17
C ASP A 272 17.80 -20.57 20.73
N THR A 273 17.55 -20.40 22.04
CA THR A 273 16.36 -20.90 22.74
C THR A 273 15.27 -19.85 22.93
N MET A 274 15.58 -18.58 22.68
CA MET A 274 14.73 -17.42 22.97
C MET A 274 14.22 -17.42 24.43
N THR A 275 15.16 -17.50 25.38
CA THR A 275 14.88 -17.55 26.84
C THR A 275 15.74 -16.60 27.66
N ARG A 276 15.20 -16.09 28.77
CA ARG A 276 15.93 -15.30 29.78
C ARG A 276 15.62 -15.89 31.16
N GLY A 277 16.59 -16.59 31.76
CA GLY A 277 16.32 -17.42 32.94
C GLY A 277 15.26 -18.48 32.65
N LEU A 278 14.16 -18.49 33.40
CA LEU A 278 13.02 -19.39 33.16
C LEU A 278 11.97 -18.82 32.20
N ASN A 279 12.09 -17.54 31.83
CA ASN A 279 11.07 -16.84 31.04
C ASN A 279 11.36 -16.94 29.54
N LYS A 280 10.28 -16.95 28.73
CA LYS A 280 10.39 -16.83 27.28
C LYS A 280 10.66 -15.38 26.89
N VAL A 281 11.46 -15.16 25.86
CA VAL A 281 11.64 -13.84 25.25
C VAL A 281 11.20 -13.85 23.80
N ARG A 282 10.89 -12.69 23.25
CA ARG A 282 10.68 -12.49 21.82
C ARG A 282 11.24 -11.16 21.36
N ARG A 283 11.55 -11.10 20.07
CA ARG A 283 11.95 -9.89 19.36
C ARG A 283 10.85 -9.49 18.39
N LEU A 284 10.25 -8.33 18.59
CA LEU A 284 9.41 -7.67 17.61
C LEU A 284 10.30 -6.89 16.66
N SER A 285 9.88 -6.77 15.40
CA SER A 285 10.62 -6.05 14.38
C SER A 285 9.69 -5.28 13.43
N THR A 286 10.22 -4.27 12.76
CA THR A 286 9.60 -3.66 11.60
C THR A 286 9.62 -4.62 10.41
N THR A 287 8.78 -4.35 9.41
CA THR A 287 8.71 -5.14 8.18
C THR A 287 10.10 -5.32 7.55
N ASN A 288 10.30 -6.47 6.89
CA ASN A 288 11.50 -6.79 6.13
C ASN A 288 11.82 -5.72 5.08
N SER A 289 13.08 -5.37 4.92
CA SER A 289 13.53 -4.39 3.93
C SER A 289 13.28 -4.81 2.48
N LEU A 290 13.18 -6.11 2.17
CA LEU A 290 12.84 -6.57 0.82
C LEU A 290 11.36 -6.35 0.46
N LEU A 291 10.47 -6.41 1.46
CA LEU A 291 9.04 -6.18 1.28
C LEU A 291 8.71 -4.68 1.21
N GLU A 292 9.46 -3.85 1.94
CA GLU A 292 9.23 -2.41 2.06
C GLU A 292 10.52 -1.59 1.85
N PRO A 293 11.21 -1.72 0.70
CA PRO A 293 12.57 -1.18 0.49
C PRO A 293 12.67 0.35 0.56
N THR A 294 11.54 1.04 0.48
CA THR A 294 11.45 2.51 0.52
C THR A 294 11.15 3.04 1.94
N PHE A 295 10.92 2.15 2.91
CA PHE A 295 10.51 2.54 4.24
C PHE A 295 11.71 2.64 5.20
N ILE A 296 11.89 3.81 5.84
CA ILE A 296 12.99 4.00 6.79
C ILE A 296 12.84 3.03 7.97
N HIS A 297 13.95 2.45 8.39
CA HIS A 297 13.99 1.53 9.54
C HIS A 297 13.20 0.22 9.36
N THR A 298 12.99 -0.25 8.13
CA THR A 298 12.70 -1.67 7.89
C THR A 298 13.86 -2.54 8.36
N THR A 299 13.54 -3.76 8.77
CA THR A 299 14.55 -4.70 9.26
C THR A 299 15.27 -5.32 8.07
N GLU A 300 16.55 -5.02 7.94
CA GLU A 300 17.45 -5.64 6.97
C GLU A 300 18.05 -6.90 7.59
N TRP A 301 17.93 -8.03 6.92
CA TRP A 301 18.43 -9.32 7.38
C TRP A 301 19.67 -9.74 6.61
N VAL A 302 20.69 -10.17 7.35
CA VAL A 302 22.00 -10.55 6.82
C VAL A 302 22.26 -12.01 7.16
N TRP A 303 22.85 -12.73 6.20
CA TRP A 303 23.16 -14.15 6.32
C TRP A 303 24.66 -14.35 6.47
N TYR A 304 25.04 -15.25 7.38
CA TYR A 304 26.44 -15.57 7.70
C TYR A 304 26.66 -17.07 7.71
N TRP A 305 27.86 -17.51 7.34
CA TRP A 305 28.33 -18.89 7.49
C TRP A 305 29.64 -18.91 8.29
N GLU A 306 29.83 -19.95 9.10
CA GLU A 306 31.03 -20.12 9.90
C GLU A 306 32.11 -20.87 9.13
N ASP A 307 33.32 -20.32 9.09
CA ASP A 307 34.49 -21.01 8.53
C ASP A 307 35.16 -21.96 9.53
N GLU A 308 36.18 -22.66 9.04
CA GLU A 308 36.95 -23.64 9.82
C GLU A 308 37.73 -23.04 11.00
N PHE A 309 37.87 -21.70 11.05
CA PHE A 309 38.52 -20.98 12.14
C PHE A 309 37.50 -20.39 13.13
N GLY A 310 36.20 -20.72 13.00
CA GLY A 310 35.14 -20.17 13.83
C GLY A 310 34.79 -18.71 13.50
N LYS A 311 35.21 -18.22 12.33
CA LYS A 311 34.89 -16.86 11.88
C LYS A 311 33.62 -16.88 11.04
N TRP A 312 32.68 -16.01 11.40
CA TRP A 312 31.45 -15.78 10.67
C TRP A 312 31.69 -14.86 9.48
N ASN A 313 31.43 -15.38 8.28
CA ASN A 313 31.59 -14.68 7.01
C ASN A 313 30.21 -14.41 6.40
N MET A 314 30.01 -13.19 5.90
CA MET A 314 28.75 -12.78 5.27
C MET A 314 28.61 -13.39 3.87
N TYR A 315 27.40 -13.78 3.50
CA TYR A 315 27.06 -14.07 2.10
C TYR A 315 27.00 -12.75 1.33
N ALA A 316 28.09 -12.42 0.63
CA ALA A 316 28.26 -11.16 -0.10
C ALA A 316 28.70 -11.43 -1.53
N SER A 317 28.16 -10.65 -2.47
CA SER A 317 28.67 -10.58 -3.84
C SER A 317 29.62 -9.39 -3.92
N THR A 318 30.94 -9.59 -3.90
CA THR A 318 31.86 -8.46 -4.13
C THR A 318 32.77 -8.66 -5.32
N ALA A 319 32.57 -7.73 -6.26
CA ALA A 319 33.49 -7.26 -7.26
C ALA A 319 34.89 -7.04 -6.66
N GLY A 320 35.87 -7.81 -7.13
CA GLY A 320 37.25 -7.73 -6.64
C GLY A 320 38.06 -8.99 -6.86
N GLY A 321 38.09 -9.52 -8.09
CA GLY A 321 39.18 -10.39 -8.56
C GLY A 321 39.30 -11.82 -8.03
N CYS A 322 38.45 -12.29 -7.10
CA CYS A 322 38.48 -13.70 -6.65
C CYS A 322 37.09 -14.35 -6.70
N LYS A 323 37.06 -15.65 -7.01
CA LYS A 323 35.96 -16.40 -7.64
C LYS A 323 34.58 -16.23 -6.97
N VAL A 324 33.57 -16.01 -7.81
CA VAL A 324 32.19 -15.59 -7.51
C VAL A 324 31.40 -16.67 -6.77
N ALA A 325 30.72 -16.28 -5.67
CA ALA A 325 29.54 -16.98 -5.20
C ALA A 325 28.31 -16.42 -5.92
N ASP A 326 27.46 -17.29 -6.46
CA ASP A 326 26.23 -16.92 -7.20
C ASP A 326 25.06 -16.54 -6.28
N VAL A 327 25.32 -16.42 -4.98
CA VAL A 327 24.31 -16.08 -3.97
C VAL A 327 24.83 -15.04 -2.98
N ASP A 328 23.96 -14.12 -2.59
CA ASP A 328 24.19 -13.09 -1.58
C ASP A 328 23.07 -13.05 -0.53
N SER A 329 23.25 -12.25 0.51
CA SER A 329 22.28 -12.13 1.60
C SER A 329 20.88 -11.71 1.14
N PRO A 330 20.68 -10.71 0.26
CA PRO A 330 19.36 -10.38 -0.29
C PRO A 330 18.71 -11.55 -1.03
N THR A 331 19.48 -12.32 -1.81
CA THR A 331 18.95 -13.47 -2.55
C THR A 331 18.51 -14.59 -1.60
N LEU A 332 19.30 -14.89 -0.57
CA LEU A 332 18.92 -15.88 0.45
C LEU A 332 17.71 -15.44 1.25
N GLU A 333 17.65 -14.15 1.60
CA GLU A 333 16.55 -13.59 2.35
C GLU A 333 15.23 -13.63 1.55
N GLN A 334 15.27 -13.34 0.25
CA GLN A 334 14.08 -13.48 -0.60
C GLN A 334 13.58 -14.94 -0.64
N LYS A 335 14.49 -15.90 -0.85
CA LYS A 335 14.13 -17.33 -0.87
C LYS A 335 13.57 -17.80 0.49
N PHE A 336 14.12 -17.29 1.58
CA PHE A 336 13.63 -17.59 2.93
C PHE A 336 12.23 -17.03 3.17
N LEU A 337 11.92 -15.83 2.64
CA LEU A 337 10.57 -15.27 2.69
C LEU A 337 9.57 -16.08 1.87
N ASP A 338 10.01 -16.65 0.74
CA ASP A 338 9.17 -17.49 -0.11
C ASP A 338 8.86 -18.83 0.56
N ASN A 339 9.87 -19.47 1.18
CA ASN A 339 9.72 -20.71 1.95
C ASN A 339 10.86 -20.89 2.97
N ASP A 340 10.53 -20.78 4.26
CA ASP A 340 11.48 -20.87 5.38
C ASP A 340 12.03 -22.29 5.65
N LYS A 341 11.51 -23.30 4.93
CA LYS A 341 11.93 -24.71 5.02
C LYS A 341 12.62 -25.20 3.75
N ASP A 342 12.86 -24.31 2.80
CA ASP A 342 13.50 -24.68 1.54
C ASP A 342 14.98 -25.06 1.71
N VAL A 343 15.49 -25.78 0.71
CA VAL A 343 16.91 -26.09 0.56
C VAL A 343 17.43 -25.42 -0.70
N VAL A 344 18.28 -24.41 -0.53
CA VAL A 344 18.81 -23.61 -1.62
C VAL A 344 20.12 -24.18 -2.12
N GLU A 345 20.20 -24.47 -3.41
CA GLU A 345 21.46 -24.82 -4.08
C GLU A 345 22.15 -23.58 -4.64
N PHE A 346 23.47 -23.53 -4.51
CA PHE A 346 24.30 -22.43 -5.00
C PHE A 346 25.75 -22.87 -5.21
N THR A 347 26.53 -22.08 -5.94
CA THR A 347 27.94 -22.34 -6.24
C THR A 347 28.82 -21.21 -5.73
N ALA A 348 30.01 -21.57 -5.22
CA ALA A 348 31.04 -20.60 -4.87
C ALA A 348 32.40 -21.07 -5.42
N GLY A 349 32.87 -20.38 -6.46
CA GLY A 349 34.03 -20.81 -7.24
C GLY A 349 33.77 -22.15 -7.96
N SER A 350 34.58 -23.16 -7.67
CA SER A 350 34.42 -24.50 -8.27
C SER A 350 33.65 -25.47 -7.39
N GLN A 351 33.08 -24.99 -6.28
CA GLN A 351 32.42 -25.81 -5.27
C GLN A 351 30.91 -25.58 -5.33
N SER A 352 30.13 -26.65 -5.14
CA SER A 352 28.67 -26.60 -5.06
C SER A 352 28.20 -26.87 -3.64
N TYR A 353 27.16 -26.15 -3.22
CA TYR A 353 26.64 -26.17 -1.87
C TYR A 353 25.12 -26.28 -1.88
N SER A 354 24.57 -26.83 -0.79
CA SER A 354 23.16 -26.79 -0.45
C SER A 354 23.00 -26.15 0.94
N LEU A 355 22.11 -25.17 1.07
CA LEU A 355 21.77 -24.51 2.32
C LEU A 355 20.36 -24.90 2.75
N SER A 356 20.23 -25.62 3.88
CA SER A 356 18.94 -25.88 4.53
C SER A 356 18.56 -24.69 5.41
N PHE A 357 17.45 -24.01 5.11
CA PHE A 357 16.94 -22.93 5.97
C PHE A 357 16.39 -23.45 7.30
N GLN A 358 15.77 -24.63 7.30
CA GLN A 358 15.23 -25.24 8.50
C GLN A 358 16.34 -25.59 9.50
N ASP A 359 17.43 -26.19 9.02
CA ASP A 359 18.53 -26.64 9.87
C ASP A 359 19.57 -25.54 10.11
N MET A 360 19.55 -24.47 9.30
CA MET A 360 20.57 -23.43 9.26
C MET A 360 21.97 -24.02 9.04
N ILE A 361 22.08 -24.92 8.06
CA ILE A 361 23.32 -25.63 7.72
C ILE A 361 23.60 -25.54 6.22
N GLN A 362 24.81 -25.11 5.89
CA GLN A 362 25.39 -25.22 4.55
C GLN A 362 26.14 -26.55 4.43
N THR A 363 25.89 -27.32 3.37
CA THR A 363 26.59 -28.58 3.07
C THR A 363 27.30 -28.48 1.72
N ASN A 364 28.59 -28.81 1.67
CA ASN A 364 29.30 -28.97 0.41
C ASN A 364 28.88 -30.28 -0.26
N LYS A 365 28.40 -30.24 -1.51
CA LYS A 365 27.87 -31.42 -2.20
C LYS A 365 28.95 -32.41 -2.65
N GLN A 366 30.19 -31.95 -2.81
CA GLN A 366 31.31 -32.79 -3.23
C GLN A 366 31.94 -33.56 -2.05
N TYR A 367 32.11 -32.91 -0.90
CA TYR A 367 32.82 -33.49 0.25
C TYR A 367 31.91 -33.83 1.44
N GLY A 368 30.64 -33.40 1.41
CA GLY A 368 29.69 -33.60 2.51
C GLY A 368 29.98 -32.78 3.77
N THR A 369 30.95 -31.86 3.72
CA THR A 369 31.30 -31.01 4.87
C THR A 369 30.16 -30.05 5.19
N LYS A 370 29.86 -29.90 6.48
CA LYS A 370 28.76 -29.06 6.99
C LYS A 370 29.32 -27.83 7.69
N ARG A 371 28.68 -26.69 7.49
CA ARG A 371 28.98 -25.41 8.15
C ARG A 371 27.71 -24.81 8.72
N LEU A 372 27.83 -24.20 9.89
CA LEU A 372 26.71 -23.50 10.52
C LEU A 372 26.41 -22.21 9.76
N VAL A 373 25.13 -21.86 9.72
CA VAL A 373 24.62 -20.63 9.13
C VAL A 373 23.81 -19.86 10.18
N LYS A 374 23.91 -18.54 10.17
CA LYS A 374 23.12 -17.65 11.04
C LYS A 374 22.50 -16.54 10.21
N ARG A 375 21.22 -16.29 10.46
CA ARG A 375 20.46 -15.14 9.97
C ARG A 375 20.33 -14.14 11.11
N ARG A 376 20.83 -12.92 10.93
CA ARG A 376 20.80 -11.85 11.94
C ARG A 376 20.37 -10.52 11.33
N PRO A 377 19.63 -9.67 12.06
CA PRO A 377 19.27 -8.35 11.57
C PRO A 377 20.51 -7.43 11.61
N LEU A 378 20.57 -6.45 10.71
CA LEU A 378 21.58 -5.39 10.78
C LEU A 378 21.26 -4.46 11.96
N PHE A 379 22.25 -4.23 12.83
CA PHE A 379 22.07 -3.42 14.04
C PHE A 379 21.76 -1.94 13.71
N VAL A 380 20.83 -1.35 14.47
CA VAL A 380 20.46 0.07 14.36
C VAL A 380 20.41 0.69 15.76
N SER A 381 21.40 1.51 16.12
CA SER A 381 21.44 2.14 17.44
C SER A 381 20.34 3.21 17.63
N ALA A 382 20.07 3.60 18.86
CA ALA A 382 19.19 4.74 19.18
C ALA A 382 19.73 6.05 18.57
N ALA A 383 21.05 6.18 18.47
CA ALA A 383 21.70 7.25 17.73
C ALA A 383 21.42 7.14 16.23
N ASP A 384 21.44 5.94 15.63
CA ASP A 384 21.06 5.72 14.23
C ASP A 384 19.59 5.99 13.97
N VAL A 385 18.69 5.73 14.93
CA VAL A 385 17.28 6.09 14.81
C VAL A 385 17.07 7.58 14.89
N LYS A 386 17.71 8.26 15.84
CA LYS A 386 17.65 9.73 15.95
C LYS A 386 18.32 10.40 14.76
N THR A 387 19.45 9.89 14.32
CA THR A 387 20.17 10.40 13.14
C THR A 387 19.57 9.92 11.83
N LYS A 388 18.78 8.85 11.71
CA LYS A 388 17.96 8.56 10.51
C LYS A 388 16.63 9.33 10.51
N LYS A 389 16.16 9.76 11.70
CA LYS A 389 15.08 10.75 11.89
C LYS A 389 15.55 12.20 11.64
N ALA A 390 16.82 12.53 11.92
CA ALA A 390 17.40 13.87 11.80
C ALA A 390 18.36 14.07 10.61
N ARG A 391 19.03 13.00 10.16
CA ARG A 391 19.64 12.86 8.84
C ARG A 391 18.74 11.88 8.09
N ARG A 392 18.30 12.18 6.88
CA ARG A 392 18.25 11.08 5.92
C ARG A 392 19.68 10.56 5.85
N PRO A 393 19.94 9.23 5.88
CA PRO A 393 20.81 8.83 4.80
C PRO A 393 20.57 7.47 4.13
N PRO A 394 21.09 7.38 2.90
CA PRO A 394 20.80 6.44 1.84
C PRO A 394 22.00 5.51 1.59
N GLY A 395 21.90 4.58 0.64
CA GLY A 395 23.08 3.87 0.12
C GLY A 395 22.76 3.28 -1.25
N GLN A 396 23.22 3.81 -2.37
CA GLN A 396 24.31 4.75 -2.62
C GLN A 396 23.85 5.90 -3.52
N LEU A 397 24.01 7.16 -3.12
CA LEU A 397 24.35 8.26 -4.04
C LEU A 397 25.01 9.34 -3.18
N ASN A 398 26.33 9.46 -3.28
CA ASN A 398 26.96 10.73 -2.98
C ASN A 398 26.73 11.63 -4.20
N LEU A 399 25.89 12.66 -4.08
CA LEU A 399 25.98 13.96 -4.78
C LEU A 399 24.82 14.87 -4.31
N THR A 400 25.11 15.74 -3.33
CA THR A 400 24.51 17.09 -3.14
C THR A 400 22.95 17.18 -3.06
N ASP A 401 22.33 17.02 -1.89
CA ASP A 401 20.88 16.73 -1.77
C ASP A 401 19.92 17.92 -1.58
N VAL A 402 19.91 18.81 -2.56
CA VAL A 402 18.82 19.56 -3.23
C VAL A 402 19.54 20.47 -4.23
N PRO A 403 18.94 20.87 -5.37
CA PRO A 403 19.65 21.71 -6.33
C PRO A 403 20.22 22.97 -5.67
N ASP A 404 21.46 23.34 -6.00
CA ASP A 404 22.16 24.44 -5.31
C ASP A 404 21.44 25.78 -5.41
N HIS A 405 20.66 25.98 -6.47
CA HIS A 405 19.85 27.17 -6.69
C HIS A 405 18.60 27.25 -5.79
N TRP A 406 18.24 26.16 -5.08
CA TRP A 406 17.12 26.20 -4.13
C TRP A 406 17.43 27.12 -2.95
N ASP A 407 16.40 27.82 -2.50
CA ASP A 407 16.42 28.56 -1.25
C ASP A 407 16.30 27.56 -0.11
N LYS A 408 17.45 27.23 0.49
CA LYS A 408 17.59 26.24 1.57
C LYS A 408 16.80 26.63 2.82
N THR A 409 16.44 27.90 2.99
CA THR A 409 15.62 28.37 4.13
C THR A 409 14.12 28.15 3.91
N GLN A 410 13.71 27.93 2.65
CA GLN A 410 12.31 27.79 2.24
C GLN A 410 11.97 26.38 1.74
N ILE A 411 12.60 25.36 2.33
CA ILE A 411 12.30 23.95 2.04
C ILE A 411 11.44 23.40 3.18
N PRO A 412 10.12 23.22 2.98
CA PRO A 412 9.28 22.68 4.04
C PRO A 412 9.60 21.21 4.30
N GLN A 413 9.49 20.79 5.56
CA GLN A 413 9.70 19.39 5.95
C GLN A 413 8.61 18.46 5.38
N THR A 414 7.41 18.99 5.13
CA THR A 414 6.31 18.29 4.44
C THR A 414 5.59 19.25 3.48
N GLY A 415 5.17 18.75 2.31
CA GLY A 415 4.50 19.55 1.29
C GLY A 415 5.48 20.28 0.35
N TYR A 416 5.09 21.47 -0.10
CA TYR A 416 5.86 22.27 -1.05
C TYR A 416 5.85 23.75 -0.66
N LYS A 417 6.83 24.49 -1.17
CA LYS A 417 6.85 25.95 -1.14
C LYS A 417 7.04 26.48 -2.56
N ARG A 418 6.29 27.52 -2.91
CA ARG A 418 6.52 28.33 -4.11
C ARG A 418 7.37 29.54 -3.72
N VAL A 419 8.52 29.67 -4.35
CA VAL A 419 9.49 30.74 -4.12
C VAL A 419 9.52 31.65 -5.35
N PRO A 420 8.98 32.88 -5.27
CA PRO A 420 9.03 33.82 -6.39
C PRO A 420 10.47 34.14 -6.79
N LEU A 421 10.76 34.02 -8.09
CA LEU A 421 12.06 34.37 -8.64
C LEU A 421 12.17 35.87 -8.88
N GLN A 422 13.36 36.43 -8.62
CA GLN A 422 13.65 37.82 -8.92
C GLN A 422 13.86 37.99 -10.42
N ARG A 423 13.21 38.99 -11.05
CA ARG A 423 13.32 39.26 -12.50
C ARG A 423 14.77 39.49 -12.97
N SER A 424 15.63 39.98 -12.10
CA SER A 424 17.05 40.20 -12.39
C SER A 424 17.92 38.94 -12.35
N SER A 425 17.43 37.83 -11.77
CA SER A 425 18.19 36.60 -11.60
C SER A 425 18.40 35.84 -12.91
N ASP A 426 19.51 35.13 -13.02
CA ASP A 426 19.83 34.33 -14.22
C ASP A 426 18.84 33.17 -14.42
N GLU A 427 18.36 32.58 -13.31
CA GLU A 427 17.33 31.56 -13.31
C GLU A 427 16.01 32.08 -13.91
N PHE A 428 15.57 33.28 -13.53
CA PHE A 428 14.38 33.91 -14.14
C PHE A 428 14.57 34.11 -15.63
N LYS A 429 15.71 34.67 -16.05
CA LYS A 429 16.01 34.96 -17.47
C LYS A 429 16.10 33.68 -18.31
N GLU A 430 16.64 32.59 -17.77
CA GLU A 430 16.68 31.28 -18.44
C GLU A 430 15.26 30.80 -18.75
N ILE A 431 14.37 30.86 -17.76
CA ILE A 431 12.99 30.41 -17.87
C ILE A 431 12.16 31.33 -18.77
N GLU A 432 12.34 32.64 -18.64
CA GLU A 432 11.73 33.64 -19.53
C GLU A 432 12.16 33.40 -20.99
N THR A 433 13.46 33.19 -21.23
CA THR A 433 13.97 32.90 -22.57
C THR A 433 13.34 31.64 -23.15
N LEU A 434 13.18 30.58 -22.34
CA LEU A 434 12.54 29.34 -22.79
C LEU A 434 11.07 29.56 -23.19
N PHE A 435 10.33 30.34 -22.42
CA PHE A 435 8.93 30.69 -22.71
C PHE A 435 8.80 31.57 -23.97
N CYS A 436 9.58 32.65 -24.05
CA CYS A 436 9.55 33.64 -25.14
C CYS A 436 10.01 33.09 -26.50
N LYS A 437 10.63 31.91 -26.56
CA LYS A 437 10.97 31.23 -27.83
C LYS A 437 9.73 31.01 -28.71
N THR A 438 8.59 30.72 -28.10
CA THR A 438 7.35 30.37 -28.82
C THR A 438 6.16 31.24 -28.42
N MET A 439 6.21 31.92 -27.27
CA MET A 439 5.14 32.79 -26.81
C MET A 439 5.47 34.27 -27.05
N ARG A 440 4.75 34.90 -27.98
CA ARG A 440 4.82 36.34 -28.26
C ARG A 440 3.50 37.04 -27.88
N GLY A 441 3.55 38.31 -27.49
CA GLY A 441 2.34 39.07 -27.12
C GLY A 441 1.76 38.70 -25.75
N PHE A 442 2.60 38.15 -24.86
CA PHE A 442 2.23 37.84 -23.48
C PHE A 442 3.26 38.41 -22.53
N ASP A 443 2.78 38.94 -21.40
CA ASP A 443 3.62 39.42 -20.30
C ASP A 443 3.68 38.39 -19.17
N ILE A 444 4.89 38.07 -18.74
CA ILE A 444 5.11 37.23 -17.55
C ILE A 444 4.79 38.07 -16.30
N VAL A 445 3.77 37.64 -15.56
CA VAL A 445 3.40 38.23 -14.28
C VAL A 445 4.44 37.83 -13.23
N GLN A 446 4.67 36.53 -13.07
CA GLN A 446 5.66 35.98 -12.14
C GLN A 446 6.09 34.57 -12.53
N ILE A 447 7.27 34.18 -12.03
CA ILE A 447 7.78 32.82 -12.08
C ILE A 447 8.08 32.40 -10.64
N GLU A 448 7.50 31.28 -10.23
CA GLU A 448 7.72 30.71 -8.91
C GLU A 448 8.47 29.38 -9.06
N ARG A 449 9.61 29.23 -8.39
CA ARG A 449 10.26 27.93 -8.24
C ARG A 449 9.50 27.11 -7.22
N ILE A 450 9.20 25.87 -7.57
CA ILE A 450 8.55 24.91 -6.69
C ILE A 450 9.63 24.12 -5.97
N GLN A 451 9.63 24.21 -4.64
CA GLN A 451 10.53 23.46 -3.77
C GLN A 451 9.71 22.41 -3.02
N ASN A 452 9.62 21.23 -3.61
CA ASN A 452 9.02 20.05 -2.99
C ASN A 452 10.09 18.98 -2.83
N LYS A 453 10.68 18.91 -1.63
CA LYS A 453 11.78 18.00 -1.34
C LYS A 453 11.39 16.53 -1.56
N ALA A 454 10.19 16.14 -1.14
CA ALA A 454 9.73 14.75 -1.30
C ALA A 454 9.59 14.36 -2.78
N LEU A 455 9.00 15.22 -3.61
CA LEU A 455 8.89 14.95 -5.06
C LEU A 455 10.26 14.97 -5.74
N TRP A 456 11.16 15.88 -5.35
CA TRP A 456 12.52 15.93 -5.87
C TRP A 456 13.29 14.63 -5.58
N GLU A 457 13.19 14.13 -4.36
CA GLU A 457 13.87 12.91 -3.93
C GLU A 457 13.38 11.68 -4.69
N VAL A 458 12.06 11.56 -4.90
CA VAL A 458 11.48 10.47 -5.67
C VAL A 458 11.83 10.58 -7.15
N PHE A 459 11.85 11.80 -7.72
CA PHE A 459 12.31 12.05 -9.08
C PHE A 459 13.77 11.65 -9.29
N GLN A 460 14.66 12.04 -8.38
CA GLN A 460 16.08 11.65 -8.42
C GLN A 460 16.27 10.14 -8.23
N TRP A 461 15.46 9.50 -7.39
CA TRP A 461 15.44 8.04 -7.26
C TRP A 461 15.02 7.36 -8.57
N GLN A 462 13.94 7.81 -9.21
CA GLN A 462 13.50 7.30 -10.50
C GLN A 462 14.59 7.44 -11.56
N LYS A 463 15.25 8.61 -11.62
CA LYS A 463 16.39 8.85 -12.51
C LYS A 463 17.52 7.86 -12.27
N LYS A 464 17.79 7.49 -11.01
CA LYS A 464 18.79 6.49 -10.67
C LYS A 464 18.38 5.09 -11.12
N GLN A 465 17.11 4.70 -10.91
CA GLN A 465 16.60 3.40 -11.35
C GLN A 465 16.70 3.26 -12.86
N MET A 466 16.33 4.30 -13.61
CA MET A 466 16.46 4.31 -15.07
C MET A 466 17.92 4.08 -15.50
N LYS A 467 18.91 4.72 -14.86
CA LYS A 467 20.35 4.48 -15.14
C LYS A 467 20.78 3.03 -14.90
N ILE A 468 20.30 2.41 -13.82
CA ILE A 468 20.64 1.03 -13.46
C ILE A 468 20.04 0.07 -14.48
N ASN A 469 18.75 0.26 -14.80
CA ASN A 469 17.99 -0.64 -15.65
C ASN A 469 18.45 -0.62 -17.12
N THR A 470 18.80 0.56 -17.64
CA THR A 470 19.29 0.71 -19.03
C THR A 470 20.78 0.41 -19.16
N LYS A 471 21.50 0.25 -18.04
CA LYS A 471 22.98 0.20 -17.99
C LYS A 471 23.64 1.41 -18.66
N THR A 472 22.94 2.54 -18.79
CA THR A 472 23.48 3.77 -19.39
C THR A 472 23.91 4.73 -18.29
N PRO A 473 25.04 5.46 -18.46
CA PRO A 473 25.46 6.47 -17.50
C PRO A 473 24.53 7.69 -17.47
N TYR A 474 23.73 7.87 -18.52
CA TYR A 474 22.89 9.03 -18.76
C TYR A 474 21.44 8.62 -19.05
N VAL A 475 20.51 9.36 -18.45
CA VAL A 475 19.06 9.29 -18.71
C VAL A 475 18.67 10.64 -19.32
N ALA A 476 18.00 10.60 -20.48
CA ALA A 476 17.54 11.80 -21.15
C ALA A 476 16.51 12.53 -20.26
N GLU A 477 16.86 13.75 -19.86
CA GLU A 477 16.03 14.65 -19.07
C GLU A 477 15.77 15.93 -19.88
N LYS A 478 14.52 16.39 -19.91
CA LYS A 478 14.13 17.62 -20.60
C LYS A 478 13.33 18.54 -19.68
N LYS A 479 13.49 19.85 -19.86
CA LYS A 479 12.55 20.85 -19.35
C LYS A 479 11.43 21.01 -20.37
N LEU A 480 10.20 20.71 -19.97
CA LEU A 480 9.03 20.71 -20.85
C LEU A 480 7.86 21.45 -20.21
N PHE A 481 6.97 21.98 -21.04
CA PHE A 481 5.80 22.75 -20.64
C PHE A 481 4.58 21.87 -20.40
N HIS A 482 3.74 22.27 -19.44
CA HIS A 482 2.42 21.67 -19.21
C HIS A 482 1.41 22.76 -18.83
N GLY A 483 0.39 22.94 -19.67
CA GLY A 483 -0.74 23.83 -19.40
C GLY A 483 -1.77 23.14 -18.52
N THR A 484 -2.32 23.87 -17.56
CA THR A 484 -3.40 23.35 -16.71
C THR A 484 -4.31 24.46 -16.21
N ASP A 485 -5.49 24.06 -15.73
CA ASP A 485 -6.44 24.93 -15.04
C ASP A 485 -5.88 25.31 -13.65
N SER A 486 -6.10 26.56 -13.23
CA SER A 486 -5.60 27.09 -11.96
C SER A 486 -6.04 26.25 -10.75
N LYS A 487 -7.20 25.58 -10.82
CA LYS A 487 -7.70 24.70 -9.75
C LYS A 487 -6.81 23.48 -9.48
N TYR A 488 -5.96 23.07 -10.42
CA TYR A 488 -5.07 21.92 -10.26
C TYR A 488 -3.66 22.29 -9.79
N VAL A 489 -3.32 23.59 -9.78
CA VAL A 489 -1.96 24.06 -9.48
C VAL A 489 -1.46 23.55 -8.13
N ASP A 490 -2.22 23.75 -7.05
CA ASP A 490 -1.77 23.35 -5.71
C ASP A 490 -1.72 21.83 -5.53
N VAL A 491 -2.63 21.09 -6.19
CA VAL A 491 -2.61 19.61 -6.19
C VAL A 491 -1.38 19.09 -6.91
N ILE A 492 -1.01 19.66 -8.06
CA ILE A 492 0.19 19.28 -8.81
C ILE A 492 1.45 19.59 -8.00
N CYS A 493 1.55 20.77 -7.39
CA CYS A 493 2.71 21.13 -6.59
C CYS A 493 2.89 20.21 -5.36
N LYS A 494 1.77 19.75 -4.77
CA LYS A 494 1.78 18.89 -3.59
C LYS A 494 2.00 17.41 -3.91
N THR A 495 1.30 16.89 -4.91
CA THR A 495 1.13 15.45 -5.16
C THR A 495 1.63 14.98 -6.52
N ASN A 496 2.20 15.88 -7.32
CA ASN A 496 2.64 15.68 -8.70
C ASN A 496 1.48 15.58 -9.70
N PHE A 497 1.81 15.46 -11.00
CA PHE A 497 0.84 15.28 -12.07
C PHE A 497 0.15 13.91 -11.97
N ASP A 498 -1.18 13.91 -12.11
CA ASP A 498 -1.98 12.70 -12.23
C ASP A 498 -2.92 12.82 -13.43
N TRP A 499 -2.57 12.16 -14.53
CA TRP A 499 -3.34 12.21 -15.77
C TRP A 499 -4.79 11.71 -15.61
N ARG A 500 -5.08 10.92 -14.55
CA ARG A 500 -6.45 10.47 -14.23
C ARG A 500 -7.32 11.60 -13.71
N ILE A 501 -6.70 12.66 -13.20
CA ILE A 501 -7.36 13.85 -12.64
C ILE A 501 -7.27 15.02 -13.62
N CYS A 502 -6.15 15.16 -14.34
CA CYS A 502 -5.85 16.32 -15.19
C CYS A 502 -6.58 16.37 -16.56
N GLY A 503 -7.57 15.50 -16.81
CA GLY A 503 -8.41 15.54 -18.00
C GLY A 503 -7.72 15.02 -19.27
N THR A 504 -8.31 14.01 -19.89
CA THR A 504 -7.83 13.36 -21.13
C THR A 504 -8.23 14.18 -22.36
N HIS A 505 -7.67 15.36 -22.55
CA HIS A 505 -7.84 16.07 -23.82
C HIS A 505 -7.00 15.36 -24.88
N GLY A 506 -7.67 14.67 -25.82
CA GLY A 506 -7.02 14.04 -26.98
C GLY A 506 -5.81 13.18 -26.63
N THR A 507 -6.01 12.01 -26.00
CA THR A 507 -4.92 11.06 -25.68
C THR A 507 -4.43 10.32 -26.93
N VAL A 508 -3.92 11.05 -27.93
CA VAL A 508 -3.52 10.50 -29.23
C VAL A 508 -2.27 9.63 -29.13
N TYR A 509 -1.39 9.93 -28.17
CA TYR A 509 -0.08 9.28 -28.02
C TYR A 509 0.04 8.44 -26.74
N GLY A 510 -1.09 8.17 -26.08
CA GLY A 510 -1.19 7.32 -24.89
C GLY A 510 -1.93 7.98 -23.73
N LYS A 511 -2.35 7.17 -22.77
CA LYS A 511 -3.05 7.56 -21.53
C LYS A 511 -2.03 7.85 -20.44
N GLY A 512 -1.34 8.98 -20.58
CA GLY A 512 -0.33 9.47 -19.63
C GLY A 512 -0.39 10.99 -19.49
N SER A 513 0.57 11.54 -18.75
CA SER A 513 0.75 12.99 -18.60
C SER A 513 1.48 13.55 -19.82
N TYR A 514 0.90 14.58 -20.45
CA TYR A 514 1.42 15.20 -21.66
C TYR A 514 2.29 16.42 -21.34
N PHE A 515 3.42 16.53 -22.03
CA PHE A 515 4.35 17.65 -21.91
C PHE A 515 4.78 18.11 -23.29
N ALA A 516 4.85 19.43 -23.51
CA ALA A 516 5.24 20.00 -24.79
C ALA A 516 6.65 20.60 -24.72
N ARG A 517 7.39 20.50 -25.82
CA ARG A 517 8.64 21.24 -26.02
C ARG A 517 8.37 22.75 -26.06
N ASP A 518 7.27 23.13 -26.69
CA ASP A 518 6.92 24.52 -27.00
C ASP A 518 5.78 24.99 -26.08
N ALA A 519 5.93 26.19 -25.50
CA ALA A 519 4.95 26.76 -24.57
C ALA A 519 3.62 27.08 -25.25
N GLU A 520 3.67 27.47 -26.54
CA GLU A 520 2.49 27.74 -27.37
C GLU A 520 1.53 26.56 -27.42
N TYR A 521 2.04 25.33 -27.58
CA TYR A 521 1.18 24.14 -27.57
C TYR A 521 0.48 23.96 -26.21
N SER A 522 1.22 24.17 -25.12
CA SER A 522 0.66 24.05 -23.78
C SER A 522 -0.32 25.18 -23.41
N HIS A 523 -0.24 26.34 -24.07
CA HIS A 523 -1.17 27.46 -23.85
C HIS A 523 -2.63 27.07 -24.06
N SER A 524 -2.91 26.27 -25.10
CA SER A 524 -4.26 25.80 -25.45
C SER A 524 -4.90 24.90 -24.38
N TYR A 525 -4.13 24.43 -23.40
CA TYR A 525 -4.59 23.59 -22.29
C TYR A 525 -4.65 24.34 -20.95
N THR A 526 -4.45 25.66 -20.97
CA THR A 526 -4.66 26.54 -19.80
C THR A 526 -6.12 26.95 -19.69
N GLY A 527 -6.60 27.23 -18.47
CA GLY A 527 -7.97 27.72 -18.25
C GLY A 527 -8.25 29.12 -18.85
N ASP A 528 -9.52 29.52 -18.86
CA ASP A 528 -10.01 30.78 -19.47
C ASP A 528 -9.78 32.05 -18.64
N SER A 529 -8.99 31.94 -17.57
CA SER A 529 -8.59 33.07 -16.73
C SER A 529 -7.74 34.09 -17.50
N ASP A 530 -7.87 35.38 -17.15
CA ASP A 530 -7.01 36.46 -17.65
C ASP A 530 -5.53 36.21 -17.37
N VAL A 531 -5.25 35.63 -16.19
CA VAL A 531 -3.92 35.15 -15.82
C VAL A 531 -3.90 33.64 -15.98
N LYS A 532 -3.05 33.18 -16.90
CA LYS A 532 -2.88 31.78 -17.24
C LYS A 532 -1.71 31.18 -16.48
N SER A 533 -1.83 29.90 -16.12
CA SER A 533 -0.83 29.15 -15.37
C SER A 533 -0.23 28.06 -16.24
N LEU A 534 1.10 27.99 -16.28
CA LEU A 534 1.87 27.04 -17.07
C LEU A 534 2.98 26.46 -16.22
N PHE A 535 3.10 25.14 -16.17
CA PHE A 535 4.23 24.49 -15.50
C PHE A 535 5.39 24.30 -16.46
N ILE A 536 6.60 24.43 -15.93
CA ILE A 536 7.84 23.96 -16.56
C ILE A 536 8.39 22.87 -15.66
N SER A 537 8.43 21.66 -16.20
CA SER A 537 8.74 20.45 -15.45
C SER A 537 10.01 19.81 -15.98
N ARG A 538 10.80 19.24 -15.07
CA ARG A 538 11.83 18.27 -15.46
C ARG A 538 11.16 16.94 -15.70
N VAL A 539 11.42 16.36 -16.86
CA VAL A 539 10.81 15.11 -17.30
C VAL A 539 11.91 14.16 -17.74
N LEU A 540 11.96 12.98 -17.11
CA LEU A 540 12.83 11.88 -17.49
C LEU A 540 12.24 11.15 -18.68
N VAL A 541 12.51 11.65 -19.88
CA VAL A 541 11.95 11.09 -21.12
C VAL A 541 12.61 9.77 -21.50
N GLY A 542 13.86 9.54 -21.05
CA GLY A 542 14.58 8.29 -21.30
C GLY A 542 14.62 7.91 -22.78
N ASP A 543 14.53 6.61 -23.07
CA ASP A 543 14.31 6.10 -24.41
C ASP A 543 12.83 6.22 -24.76
N TYR A 544 12.53 6.85 -25.90
CA TYR A 544 11.16 7.07 -26.34
C TYR A 544 10.88 6.49 -27.72
N THR A 545 9.61 6.23 -27.97
CA THR A 545 9.11 5.78 -29.28
C THR A 545 7.79 6.48 -29.61
N ARG A 546 7.28 6.29 -30.83
CA ARG A 546 6.02 6.89 -31.25
C ARG A 546 4.86 6.37 -30.41
N GLY A 547 4.05 7.28 -29.88
CA GLY A 547 2.88 6.95 -29.08
C GLY A 547 1.69 6.47 -29.91
N SER A 548 0.76 5.82 -29.22
CA SER A 548 -0.54 5.39 -29.73
C SER A 548 -1.60 5.62 -28.66
N SER A 549 -2.84 5.91 -29.06
CA SER A 549 -3.94 6.20 -28.15
C SER A 549 -4.31 5.04 -27.22
N ASP A 550 -3.95 3.82 -27.62
CA ASP A 550 -4.26 2.60 -26.87
C ASP A 550 -3.28 2.35 -25.72
N TYR A 551 -2.12 3.01 -25.73
CA TYR A 551 -1.08 2.79 -24.75
C TYR A 551 -1.48 3.31 -23.36
N VAL A 552 -1.43 2.41 -22.36
CA VAL A 552 -1.58 2.71 -20.92
C VAL A 552 -0.25 2.71 -20.16
N ARG A 553 0.79 2.22 -20.82
CA ARG A 553 2.21 2.24 -20.43
C ARG A 553 3.04 2.34 -21.72
N PRO A 554 4.33 2.68 -21.66
CA PRO A 554 5.18 2.65 -22.84
C PRO A 554 5.20 1.24 -23.47
N PRO A 555 5.28 1.14 -24.81
CA PRO A 555 5.32 -0.15 -25.48
C PRO A 555 6.67 -0.85 -25.26
N SER A 556 6.69 -2.13 -25.61
CA SER A 556 7.91 -2.95 -25.57
C SER A 556 8.91 -2.61 -26.68
N LYS A 557 10.20 -2.71 -26.37
CA LYS A 557 11.31 -2.57 -27.33
C LYS A 557 11.52 -3.84 -28.16
N ASP A 558 11.18 -5.01 -27.62
CA ASP A 558 11.46 -6.33 -28.20
C ASP A 558 10.22 -7.22 -28.36
N GLY A 559 9.03 -6.69 -28.03
CA GLY A 559 7.76 -7.43 -28.07
C GLY A 559 7.46 -8.24 -26.81
N GLY A 560 8.37 -8.29 -25.82
CA GLY A 560 8.14 -8.87 -24.50
C GLY A 560 7.59 -7.87 -23.48
N ASP A 561 7.32 -8.29 -22.24
CA ASP A 561 6.65 -7.44 -21.24
C ASP A 561 7.58 -6.65 -20.31
N ILE A 562 8.88 -6.96 -20.34
CA ILE A 562 9.87 -6.49 -19.36
C ILE A 562 10.65 -5.29 -19.88
N ASN A 563 11.02 -5.30 -21.17
CA ASN A 563 11.90 -4.32 -21.78
C ASN A 563 11.08 -3.23 -22.48
N LEU A 564 10.64 -2.23 -21.72
CA LEU A 564 9.78 -1.16 -22.21
C LEU A 564 10.59 0.10 -22.57
N TYR A 565 10.01 0.94 -23.43
CA TYR A 565 10.43 2.34 -23.52
C TYR A 565 10.11 3.09 -22.22
N ASP A 566 10.68 4.28 -22.06
CA ASP A 566 10.48 5.14 -20.88
C ASP A 566 9.36 6.17 -21.10
N SER A 567 9.15 6.60 -22.35
CA SER A 567 8.08 7.53 -22.72
C SER A 567 7.63 7.37 -24.16
N CYS A 568 6.54 8.04 -24.52
CA CYS A 568 6.02 8.10 -25.89
C CYS A 568 6.10 9.51 -26.45
N VAL A 569 6.26 9.65 -27.76
CA VAL A 569 6.32 10.95 -28.46
C VAL A 569 5.41 11.00 -29.68
N ASP A 570 5.16 12.20 -30.18
CA ASP A 570 4.46 12.44 -31.44
C ASP A 570 5.30 12.04 -32.66
N ASP A 571 6.57 12.44 -32.66
CA ASP A 571 7.56 12.16 -33.71
C ASP A 571 8.91 11.77 -33.09
N VAL A 572 9.52 10.67 -33.56
CA VAL A 572 10.75 10.14 -32.97
C VAL A 572 11.99 10.94 -33.40
N ILE A 573 11.95 11.60 -34.55
CA ILE A 573 13.07 12.35 -35.12
C ILE A 573 13.14 13.75 -34.52
N SER A 574 11.99 14.42 -34.41
CA SER A 574 11.85 15.77 -33.88
C SER A 574 10.64 15.87 -32.94
N PRO A 575 10.73 15.27 -31.73
CA PRO A 575 9.62 15.23 -30.79
C PRO A 575 9.25 16.63 -30.29
N SER A 576 7.96 16.94 -30.35
CA SER A 576 7.36 18.17 -29.82
C SER A 576 6.44 17.90 -28.62
N ILE A 577 5.94 16.67 -28.50
CA ILE A 577 5.07 16.20 -27.42
C ILE A 577 5.69 14.94 -26.80
N PHE A 578 5.70 14.89 -25.47
CA PHE A 578 6.14 13.74 -24.69
C PHE A 578 5.00 13.29 -23.77
N VAL A 579 4.75 11.99 -23.75
CA VAL A 579 3.74 11.34 -22.89
C VAL A 579 4.45 10.41 -21.93
N VAL A 580 4.25 10.66 -20.63
CA VAL A 580 4.89 9.91 -19.56
C VAL A 580 3.83 9.28 -18.67
N PHE A 581 4.03 8.00 -18.35
CA PHE A 581 3.01 7.18 -17.70
C PHE A 581 3.28 7.01 -16.20
N GLU A 582 4.54 7.09 -15.77
CA GLU A 582 4.94 7.06 -14.36
C GLU A 582 5.14 8.48 -13.83
N LYS A 583 4.41 8.84 -12.78
CA LYS A 583 4.45 10.18 -12.18
C LYS A 583 5.82 10.50 -11.58
N HIS A 584 6.58 9.50 -11.14
CA HIS A 584 7.92 9.70 -10.58
C HIS A 584 8.97 10.12 -11.62
N GLN A 585 8.66 10.02 -12.92
CA GLN A 585 9.52 10.57 -13.99
C GLN A 585 9.40 12.10 -14.15
N ILE A 586 8.55 12.75 -13.35
CA ILE A 586 8.22 14.17 -13.50
C ILE A 586 8.53 14.92 -12.21
N TYR A 587 9.14 16.10 -12.32
CA TYR A 587 9.23 17.07 -11.24
C TYR A 587 8.72 18.44 -11.72
N PRO A 588 7.62 18.98 -11.16
CA PRO A 588 7.18 20.33 -11.46
C PRO A 588 8.18 21.33 -10.86
N GLU A 589 9.02 21.93 -11.70
CA GLU A 589 10.14 22.75 -11.24
C GLU A 589 9.76 24.22 -11.10
N TYR A 590 8.98 24.75 -12.06
CA TYR A 590 8.51 26.14 -12.04
C TYR A 590 7.03 26.23 -12.37
N LEU A 591 6.37 27.21 -11.76
CA LEU A 591 5.05 27.70 -12.15
C LEU A 591 5.22 29.11 -12.75
N LEU A 592 4.84 29.25 -14.01
CA LEU A 592 4.85 30.51 -14.74
C LEU A 592 3.42 31.04 -14.86
N GLN A 593 3.22 32.28 -14.44
CA GLN A 593 1.95 32.99 -14.59
C GLN A 593 2.10 34.16 -15.55
N TYR A 594 1.21 34.26 -16.52
CA TYR A 594 1.31 35.22 -17.62
C TYR A 594 -0.07 35.65 -18.11
N LYS A 595 -0.13 36.76 -18.83
CA LYS A 595 -1.36 37.33 -19.39
C LYS A 595 -1.11 37.91 -20.78
N SER A 596 -2.17 38.06 -21.58
CA SER A 596 -2.04 38.71 -22.89
C SER A 596 -1.69 40.19 -22.72
N THR A 597 -0.83 40.72 -23.59
CA THR A 597 -0.52 42.15 -23.66
C THR A 597 -1.60 42.96 -24.37
N GLN A 598 -2.50 42.30 -25.09
CA GLN A 598 -3.66 42.92 -25.73
C GLN A 598 -4.78 43.06 -24.69
N PRO A 599 -5.33 44.27 -24.46
CA PRO A 599 -6.54 44.41 -23.66
C PRO A 599 -7.67 43.63 -24.34
N LYS A 600 -8.45 42.87 -23.55
CA LYS A 600 -9.70 42.28 -24.03
C LYS A 600 -10.57 43.43 -24.52
N THR A 601 -10.69 43.62 -25.84
CA THR A 601 -11.78 44.42 -26.39
C THR A 601 -13.06 43.70 -25.97
N SER A 602 -13.72 44.26 -24.97
CA SER A 602 -15.11 43.94 -24.69
C SER A 602 -15.86 44.13 -25.99
N ASP A 603 -16.32 43.03 -26.60
CA ASP A 603 -17.36 43.07 -27.61
C ASP A 603 -18.54 43.77 -26.96
N SER A 604 -18.61 45.07 -27.22
CA SER A 604 -19.82 45.83 -27.03
C SER A 604 -20.78 45.23 -28.04
N CYS A 605 -21.78 44.53 -27.50
CA CYS A 605 -23.01 44.27 -28.22
C CYS A 605 -23.55 45.63 -28.67
N VAL A 606 -23.20 46.03 -29.89
CA VAL A 606 -23.85 47.14 -30.57
C VAL A 606 -25.21 46.60 -30.97
N ILE A 607 -26.22 46.97 -30.20
CA ILE A 607 -27.60 46.96 -30.62
C ILE A 607 -27.69 47.89 -31.85
N ALA A 608 -28.02 47.32 -33.01
CA ALA A 608 -28.72 47.99 -34.10
C ALA A 608 -29.46 46.93 -34.94
#